data_AF-A0A433QW74-F1
#
_entry.id   AF-A0A433QW74-F1
#
_cell.length_a   1.000
_cell.length_b   1.000
_cell.length_c   1.000
_cell.angle_alpha   90.00
_cell.angle_beta   90.00
_cell.angle_gamma   90.00
#
_symmetry.space_group_name_H-M   'P 1'
#
loop_
_entity.id
_entity.type
_entity.pdbx_description
1 polymer ?
#
loop_
_entity_poly.entity_id
_entity_poly.type
_entity_poly.pdbx_seq_one_letter_code
_entity_poly.pdbx_strand_id
1 'polypeptide(L)'
;MENLYRKAHRLQREVLQNPHLTHIELLSKLEPYVAKSYGKVLDQGLTLKGRFCSVTKSLYQRRNTRDAISSINTKEILNILEIDAYALIADHERRKLLCTGPHEALDRFQDLRQNIKAENEALIRRLEGGWVLDKKWDMTIHTPEEEKNILNVLFDDKTPHTSLEFVNSRYLTKEHFNTLAFQGRKHHITSVDLRGAQAFNNSGFKALHNACGDFLEYLNLSCCPQLTFVGHVENPPWIKSLTSLDVTSSQVFPAYFPSLKRLVMKECANRQEIQLQTPLLERLDLPNCPVLQCLQLDNTKLMEVILTHNSNLKTLDIALLFTQPFLRQIDLQG
;
A
#
# COMPACT_ATOMS: atom_id res chain seq x y z
N MET A 1 -6.93 30.65 -17.48
CA MET A 1 -6.83 31.96 -16.81
C MET A 1 -5.70 31.99 -15.77
N GLU A 2 -5.63 31.01 -14.85
CA GLU A 2 -4.61 30.96 -13.79
C GLU A 2 -3.15 30.97 -14.29
N ASN A 3 -2.87 30.29 -15.41
CA ASN A 3 -1.53 30.22 -16.00
C ASN A 3 -1.06 31.58 -16.59
N LEU A 4 -1.98 32.38 -17.13
CA LEU A 4 -1.70 33.73 -17.63
C LEU A 4 -1.38 34.70 -16.47
N TYR A 5 -2.15 34.60 -15.38
CA TYR A 5 -1.94 35.41 -14.19
C TYR A 5 -0.56 35.14 -13.56
N ARG A 6 -0.17 33.87 -13.41
CA ARG A 6 1.15 33.50 -12.89
C ARG A 6 2.30 34.00 -13.77
N LYS A 7 2.14 33.95 -15.10
CA LYS A 7 3.14 34.47 -16.04
C LYS A 7 3.27 35.99 -15.98
N ALA A 8 2.14 36.71 -15.92
CA ALA A 8 2.15 38.16 -15.77
C ALA A 8 2.79 38.62 -14.45
N HIS A 9 2.48 37.92 -13.35
CA HIS A 9 3.09 38.21 -12.05
C HIS A 9 4.61 37.91 -12.05
N ARG A 10 5.04 36.81 -12.69
CA ARG A 10 6.46 36.48 -12.84
C ARG A 10 7.19 37.51 -13.71
N LEU A 11 6.59 37.96 -14.81
CA LEU A 11 7.10 39.03 -15.67
C LEU A 11 7.30 40.32 -14.88
N GLN A 12 6.28 40.75 -14.13
CA GLN A 12 6.34 41.96 -13.32
C GLN A 12 7.50 41.90 -12.30
N ARG A 13 7.65 40.76 -11.61
CA ARG A 13 8.73 40.56 -10.64
C ARG A 13 10.11 40.63 -11.28
N GLU A 14 10.32 39.96 -12.41
CA GLU A 14 11.63 39.91 -13.07
C GLU A 14 12.06 41.28 -13.62
N VAL A 15 11.11 42.05 -14.20
CA VAL A 15 11.38 43.41 -14.73
C VAL A 15 11.69 44.39 -13.60
N LEU A 16 10.99 44.31 -12.46
CA LEU A 16 11.24 45.19 -11.31
C LEU A 16 12.58 44.90 -10.62
N GLN A 17 13.01 43.62 -10.58
CA GLN A 17 14.24 43.22 -9.91
C GLN A 17 15.49 43.39 -10.77
N ASN A 18 15.35 43.39 -12.11
CA ASN A 18 16.47 43.45 -13.02
C ASN A 18 16.16 44.42 -14.19
N PRO A 19 16.35 45.73 -13.99
CA PRO A 19 15.97 46.76 -14.97
C PRO A 19 16.78 46.71 -16.28
N HIS A 20 17.90 45.98 -16.29
CA HIS A 20 18.78 45.82 -17.47
C HIS A 20 18.56 44.52 -18.25
N LEU A 21 17.52 43.73 -17.91
CA LEU A 21 17.19 42.52 -18.66
C LEU A 21 16.84 42.85 -20.11
N THR A 22 17.50 42.18 -21.04
CA THR A 22 17.11 42.22 -22.45
C THR A 22 15.79 41.46 -22.66
N HIS A 23 15.07 41.77 -23.75
CA HIS A 23 13.84 41.08 -24.10
C HIS A 23 14.04 39.57 -24.31
N ILE A 24 15.23 39.13 -24.76
CA ILE A 24 15.57 37.71 -24.95
C ILE A 24 15.80 37.01 -23.61
N GLU A 25 16.51 37.64 -22.67
CA GLU A 25 16.71 37.07 -21.33
C GLU A 25 15.41 36.98 -20.55
N LEU A 26 14.55 38.00 -20.70
CA LEU A 26 13.21 38.00 -20.12
C LEU A 26 12.34 36.87 -20.70
N LEU A 27 12.36 36.71 -22.03
CA LEU A 27 11.69 35.60 -22.70
C LEU A 27 12.27 34.26 -22.27
N SER A 28 13.58 34.15 -22.06
CA SER A 28 14.25 32.91 -21.60
C SER A 28 13.81 32.50 -20.20
N LYS A 29 13.51 33.47 -19.33
CA LYS A 29 13.00 33.22 -17.97
C LYS A 29 11.52 32.84 -17.94
N LEU A 30 10.72 33.35 -18.88
CA LEU A 30 9.26 33.12 -18.92
C LEU A 30 8.87 31.92 -19.77
N GLU A 31 9.48 31.78 -20.94
CA GLU A 31 9.20 30.77 -21.95
C GLU A 31 10.53 30.29 -22.57
N PRO A 32 11.32 29.48 -21.84
CA PRO A 32 12.66 29.07 -22.26
C PRO A 32 12.71 28.47 -23.68
N TYR A 33 11.69 27.68 -24.03
CA TYR A 33 11.57 27.05 -25.35
C TYR A 33 11.33 28.08 -26.45
N VAL A 34 10.44 29.06 -26.21
CA VAL A 34 10.17 30.13 -27.19
C VAL A 34 11.41 31.02 -27.35
N ALA A 35 12.09 31.34 -26.25
CA ALA A 35 13.33 32.12 -26.29
C ALA A 35 14.42 31.44 -27.09
N LYS A 36 14.55 30.11 -26.97
CA LYS A 36 15.52 29.33 -27.74
C LYS A 36 15.22 29.36 -29.24
N SER A 37 13.96 29.17 -29.63
CA SER A 37 13.55 29.19 -31.04
C SER A 37 13.64 30.59 -31.65
N TYR A 38 13.24 31.63 -30.90
CA TYR A 38 13.18 33.00 -31.39
C TYR A 38 14.44 33.83 -31.13
N GLY A 39 15.37 33.37 -30.28
CA GLY A 39 16.55 34.13 -29.86
C GLY A 39 17.45 34.56 -31.02
N LYS A 40 17.51 33.75 -32.09
CA LYS A 40 18.29 34.09 -33.30
C LYS A 40 17.62 35.13 -34.19
N VAL A 41 16.29 35.27 -34.12
CA VAL A 41 15.50 36.12 -35.05
C VAL A 41 14.93 37.36 -34.40
N LEU A 42 14.92 37.45 -33.06
CA LEU A 42 14.31 38.55 -32.33
C LEU A 42 14.99 39.89 -32.61
N ASP A 43 16.31 39.89 -32.76
CA ASP A 43 17.14 41.09 -32.97
C ASP A 43 17.38 41.43 -34.45
N GLN A 44 16.87 40.61 -35.38
CA GLN A 44 17.17 40.74 -36.82
C GLN A 44 16.36 41.83 -37.54
N GLY A 45 15.69 42.74 -36.83
CA GLY A 45 14.87 43.81 -37.43
C GLY A 45 13.67 43.31 -38.27
N LEU A 46 13.32 42.03 -38.16
CA LEU A 46 12.27 41.40 -38.93
C LEU A 46 10.88 41.80 -38.40
N THR A 47 9.90 41.91 -39.31
CA THR A 47 8.50 42.06 -38.92
C THR A 47 8.04 40.86 -38.07
N LEU A 48 6.99 41.02 -37.27
CA LEU A 48 6.46 39.93 -36.45
C LEU A 48 6.10 38.69 -37.29
N LYS A 49 5.50 38.92 -38.47
CA LYS A 49 5.24 37.88 -39.46
C LYS A 49 6.53 37.25 -40.00
N GLY A 50 7.56 38.06 -40.30
CA GLY A 50 8.86 37.57 -40.75
C GLY A 50 9.57 36.68 -39.73
N ARG A 51 9.54 37.06 -38.45
CA ARG A 51 10.09 36.28 -37.33
C ARG A 51 9.38 34.94 -37.18
N PHE A 52 8.05 34.97 -37.16
CA PHE A 52 7.23 33.75 -37.11
C PHE A 52 7.57 32.82 -38.29
N CYS A 53 7.50 33.34 -39.53
CA CYS A 53 7.78 32.54 -40.72
C CYS A 53 9.22 32.00 -40.76
N SER A 54 10.21 32.71 -40.21
CA SER A 54 11.60 32.24 -40.17
C SER A 54 11.76 31.03 -39.23
N VAL A 55 11.13 31.10 -38.05
CA VAL A 55 11.20 30.03 -37.04
C VAL A 55 10.33 28.82 -37.43
N THR A 56 9.19 29.06 -38.09
CA THR A 56 8.23 28.01 -38.46
C THR A 56 8.35 27.56 -39.91
N LYS A 57 9.36 28.02 -40.67
CA LYS A 57 9.51 27.73 -42.12
C LYS A 57 9.52 26.22 -42.42
N SER A 58 10.12 25.43 -41.54
CA SER A 58 10.19 23.97 -41.63
C SER A 58 8.85 23.28 -41.38
N LEU A 59 7.92 23.91 -40.64
CA LEU A 59 6.56 23.38 -40.37
C LEU A 59 5.58 23.69 -41.48
N TYR A 60 5.83 24.76 -42.24
CA TYR A 60 4.93 25.26 -43.27
C TYR A 60 5.67 25.38 -44.60
N GLN A 61 6.11 24.26 -45.18
CA GLN A 61 6.45 24.24 -46.59
C GLN A 61 5.16 24.32 -47.42
N ARG A 62 4.98 25.42 -48.16
CA ARG A 62 3.98 25.48 -49.22
C ARG A 62 4.36 24.47 -50.31
N ARG A 63 3.60 23.37 -50.46
CA ARG A 63 3.42 22.77 -51.79
C ARG A 63 2.52 23.70 -52.61
N ASN A 64 2.78 23.83 -53.90
CA ASN A 64 2.05 24.67 -54.86
C ASN A 64 0.60 24.19 -55.11
N THR A 65 -0.20 24.08 -54.06
CA THR A 65 -1.64 23.77 -54.11
C THR A 65 -2.35 24.67 -53.12
N ARG A 66 -3.53 25.19 -53.49
CA ARG A 66 -4.24 26.31 -52.84
C ARG A 66 -4.72 26.03 -51.41
N ASP A 67 -4.44 24.86 -50.84
CA ASP A 67 -4.88 24.47 -49.51
C ASP A 67 -3.69 24.32 -48.54
N ALA A 68 -3.78 24.99 -47.40
CA ALA A 68 -2.82 24.87 -46.31
C ALA A 68 -3.12 23.58 -45.51
N ILE A 69 -2.51 22.47 -45.89
CA ILE A 69 -2.57 21.24 -45.11
C ILE A 69 -1.43 21.29 -44.09
N SER A 70 -1.79 21.36 -42.80
CA SER A 70 -0.86 21.14 -41.70
C SER A 70 -0.40 19.68 -41.76
N SER A 71 0.72 19.40 -42.42
CA SER A 71 1.42 18.12 -42.31
C SER A 71 2.23 18.12 -41.01
N ILE A 72 1.53 18.16 -39.87
CA ILE A 72 2.18 18.04 -38.57
C ILE A 72 2.60 16.58 -38.40
N ASN A 73 3.83 16.27 -38.82
CA ASN A 73 4.51 15.09 -38.34
C ASN A 73 4.99 15.41 -36.92
N THR A 74 4.43 14.75 -35.91
CA THR A 74 4.79 14.93 -34.49
C THR A 74 6.31 14.88 -34.26
N LYS A 75 7.04 14.11 -35.07
CA LYS A 75 8.50 14.00 -35.03
C LYS A 75 9.21 15.31 -35.43
N GLU A 76 8.67 16.05 -36.39
CA GLU A 76 9.20 17.35 -36.83
C GLU A 76 8.93 18.45 -35.80
N ILE A 77 7.76 18.41 -35.13
CA ILE A 77 7.47 19.31 -34.00
C ILE A 77 8.44 19.07 -32.84
N LEU A 78 8.67 17.81 -32.47
CA LEU A 78 9.60 17.47 -31.38
C LEU A 78 11.03 17.92 -31.68
N ASN A 79 11.49 17.77 -32.93
CA ASN A 79 12.79 18.27 -33.38
C ASN A 79 12.91 19.80 -33.28
N ILE A 80 11.85 20.55 -33.59
CA ILE A 80 11.85 22.03 -33.52
C ILE A 80 11.80 22.54 -32.09
N LEU A 81 11.10 21.82 -31.21
CA LEU A 81 11.12 22.09 -29.77
C LEU A 81 12.43 21.64 -29.12
N GLU A 82 13.36 21.05 -29.91
CA GLU A 82 14.60 20.42 -29.46
C GLU A 82 14.36 19.46 -28.28
N ILE A 83 13.22 18.77 -28.29
CA ILE A 83 12.89 17.73 -27.32
C ILE A 83 13.50 16.44 -27.86
N ASP A 84 14.45 15.89 -27.12
CA ASP A 84 15.10 14.65 -27.49
C ASP A 84 14.07 13.51 -27.52
N ALA A 85 13.78 13.04 -28.74
CA ALA A 85 12.87 11.94 -28.97
C ALA A 85 13.35 10.65 -28.28
N TYR A 86 14.67 10.46 -28.13
CA TYR A 86 15.22 9.32 -27.40
C TYR A 86 14.99 9.44 -25.90
N ALA A 87 15.08 10.64 -25.32
CA ALA A 87 14.74 10.87 -23.93
C ALA A 87 13.24 10.61 -23.64
N LEU A 88 12.35 10.99 -24.56
CA LEU A 88 10.91 10.68 -24.45
C LEU A 88 10.63 9.17 -24.58
N ILE A 89 11.30 8.48 -25.48
CA ILE A 89 11.18 7.01 -25.63
C ILE A 89 11.74 6.32 -24.38
N ALA A 90 12.90 6.74 -23.88
CA ALA A 90 13.49 6.20 -22.66
C ALA A 90 12.62 6.47 -21.42
N ASP A 91 12.01 7.65 -21.31
CA ASP A 91 11.06 7.97 -20.24
C ASP A 91 9.76 7.16 -20.38
N HIS A 92 9.27 6.93 -21.60
CA HIS A 92 8.13 6.07 -21.86
C HIS A 92 8.41 4.61 -21.43
N GLU A 93 9.55 4.05 -21.84
CA GLU A 93 9.96 2.70 -21.44
C GLU A 93 10.19 2.62 -19.93
N ARG A 94 10.78 3.65 -19.31
CA ARG A 94 10.95 3.73 -17.85
C ARG A 94 9.60 3.76 -17.13
N ARG A 95 8.61 4.51 -17.63
CA ARG A 95 7.26 4.58 -17.05
C ARG A 95 6.48 3.29 -17.22
N LYS A 96 6.70 2.57 -18.33
CA LYS A 96 6.16 1.23 -18.59
C LYS A 96 6.72 0.21 -17.62
N LEU A 97 8.02 0.31 -17.29
CA LEU A 97 8.68 -0.53 -16.28
C LEU A 97 8.22 -0.21 -14.85
N LEU A 98 7.84 1.05 -14.59
CA LEU A 98 7.33 1.54 -13.30
C LEU A 98 5.80 1.41 -13.16
N CYS A 99 5.10 0.90 -14.17
CA CYS A 99 3.64 0.80 -14.23
C CYS A 99 2.92 2.13 -13.87
N THR A 100 3.35 3.24 -14.51
CA THR A 100 2.82 4.60 -14.28
C THR A 100 2.15 5.20 -15.52
N GLY A 101 1.74 4.36 -16.47
CA GLY A 101 1.09 4.79 -17.70
C GLY A 101 -0.35 5.28 -17.48
N PRO A 102 -0.91 6.08 -18.41
CA PRO A 102 -2.30 6.57 -18.31
C PRO A 102 -3.35 5.43 -18.27
N HIS A 103 -3.10 4.34 -18.99
CA HIS A 103 -3.98 3.17 -18.99
C HIS A 103 -3.90 2.41 -17.66
N GLU A 104 -2.70 2.19 -17.13
CA GLU A 104 -2.53 1.53 -15.83
C GLU A 104 -3.06 2.41 -14.68
N ALA A 105 -2.94 3.74 -14.79
CA ALA A 105 -3.57 4.67 -13.87
C ALA A 105 -5.10 4.62 -13.97
N LEU A 106 -5.65 4.46 -15.18
CA LEU A 106 -7.09 4.26 -15.39
C LEU A 106 -7.56 2.92 -14.81
N ASP A 107 -6.82 1.84 -15.02
CA ASP A 107 -7.13 0.52 -14.45
C ASP A 107 -7.11 0.58 -12.92
N ARG A 108 -6.06 1.16 -12.32
CA ARG A 108 -6.00 1.41 -10.87
C ARG A 108 -7.15 2.28 -10.39
N PHE A 109 -7.54 3.29 -11.16
CA PHE A 109 -8.68 4.15 -10.82
C PHE A 109 -10.01 3.40 -10.90
N GLN A 110 -10.15 2.47 -11.85
CA GLN A 110 -11.31 1.59 -11.96
C GLN A 110 -11.37 0.61 -10.78
N ASP A 111 -10.25 -0.01 -10.41
CA ASP A 111 -10.14 -0.87 -9.23
C ASP A 111 -10.48 -0.10 -7.95
N LEU A 112 -9.92 1.09 -7.76
CA LEU A 112 -10.25 1.99 -6.64
C LEU A 112 -11.74 2.36 -6.64
N ARG A 113 -12.32 2.64 -7.81
CA ARG A 113 -13.73 2.98 -7.92
C ARG A 113 -14.63 1.79 -7.58
N GLN A 114 -14.25 0.57 -7.96
CA GLN A 114 -14.95 -0.65 -7.55
C GLN A 114 -14.83 -0.88 -6.05
N ASN A 115 -13.64 -0.69 -5.47
CA ASN A 115 -13.40 -0.81 -4.03
C ASN A 115 -14.22 0.22 -3.24
N ILE A 116 -14.24 1.50 -3.67
CA ILE A 116 -15.05 2.55 -3.04
C ILE A 116 -16.55 2.23 -3.15
N LYS A 117 -16.99 1.69 -4.29
CA LYS A 117 -18.39 1.27 -4.45
C LYS A 117 -18.72 0.12 -3.50
N ALA A 118 -17.84 -0.87 -3.39
CA ALA A 118 -18.00 -2.01 -2.51
C ALA A 118 -17.95 -1.60 -1.02
N GLU A 119 -17.08 -0.66 -0.66
CA GLU A 119 -17.03 -0.05 0.68
C GLU A 119 -18.30 0.73 0.99
N ASN A 120 -18.81 1.54 0.06
CA ASN A 120 -20.05 2.28 0.25
C ASN A 120 -21.26 1.35 0.35
N GLU A 121 -21.31 0.29 -0.46
CA GLU A 121 -22.36 -0.74 -0.34
C GLU A 121 -22.23 -1.52 0.98
N ALA A 122 -21.02 -1.83 1.43
CA ALA A 122 -20.78 -2.43 2.74
C ALA A 122 -21.16 -1.48 3.88
N LEU A 123 -20.87 -0.18 3.77
CA LEU A 123 -21.25 0.85 4.73
C LEU A 123 -22.77 1.02 4.79
N ILE A 124 -23.44 1.07 3.64
CA ILE A 124 -24.91 1.13 3.56
C ILE A 124 -25.51 -0.12 4.22
N ARG A 125 -25.00 -1.32 3.92
CA ARG A 125 -25.46 -2.57 4.57
C ARG A 125 -25.18 -2.60 6.08
N ARG A 126 -24.08 -2.00 6.56
CA ARG A 126 -23.76 -1.83 7.99
C ARG A 126 -24.73 -0.85 8.67
N LEU A 127 -25.06 0.25 8.00
CA LEU A 127 -25.97 1.29 8.50
C LEU A 127 -27.44 0.84 8.48
N GLU A 128 -27.81 0.01 7.51
CA GLU A 128 -29.16 -0.58 7.38
C GLU A 128 -29.40 -1.77 8.33
N GLY A 129 -28.41 -2.14 9.16
CA GLY A 129 -28.53 -3.18 10.18
C GLY A 129 -28.81 -4.59 9.62
N GLY A 130 -28.66 -4.79 8.32
CA GLY A 130 -29.25 -5.92 7.63
C GLY A 130 -28.57 -7.26 7.90
N TRP A 131 -27.24 -7.31 8.04
CA TRP A 131 -26.51 -8.59 8.02
C TRP A 131 -25.31 -8.55 8.97
N VAL A 132 -25.59 -8.61 10.26
CA VAL A 132 -24.67 -9.13 11.28
C VAL A 132 -24.63 -10.65 11.10
N LEU A 133 -23.72 -11.12 10.25
CA LEU A 133 -23.15 -12.46 10.41
C LEU A 133 -21.91 -12.36 11.30
N ASP A 134 -22.02 -11.65 12.43
CA ASP A 134 -21.20 -11.93 13.63
C ASP A 134 -21.72 -13.22 14.29
N LYS A 135 -21.94 -14.28 13.47
CA LYS A 135 -22.14 -15.62 14.02
C LYS A 135 -20.76 -16.12 14.37
N LYS A 136 -20.43 -16.00 15.65
CA LYS A 136 -19.36 -16.78 16.25
C LYS A 136 -19.68 -18.26 16.09
N TRP A 137 -18.89 -18.97 15.28
CA TRP A 137 -19.03 -20.41 15.15
C TRP A 137 -18.09 -21.08 16.16
N ASP A 138 -18.64 -21.47 17.31
CA ASP A 138 -17.94 -22.38 18.20
C ASP A 138 -18.10 -23.80 17.66
N MET A 139 -17.03 -24.36 17.10
CA MET A 139 -17.10 -25.68 16.46
C MET A 139 -17.16 -26.84 17.46
N THR A 140 -17.01 -26.57 18.77
CA THR A 140 -17.12 -27.62 19.80
C THR A 140 -18.52 -28.20 19.93
N ILE A 141 -19.55 -27.42 19.60
CA ILE A 141 -20.96 -27.85 19.69
C ILE A 141 -21.43 -28.60 18.43
N HIS A 142 -20.61 -28.67 17.39
CA HIS A 142 -20.95 -29.28 16.11
C HIS A 142 -20.31 -30.66 15.95
N THR A 143 -21.02 -31.56 15.27
CA THR A 143 -20.42 -32.83 14.85
C THR A 143 -19.30 -32.59 13.83
N PRO A 144 -18.32 -33.50 13.72
CA PRO A 144 -17.27 -33.38 12.70
C PRO A 144 -17.77 -33.18 11.27
N GLU A 145 -18.85 -33.86 10.91
CA GLU A 145 -19.49 -33.80 9.60
C GLU A 145 -20.18 -32.46 9.37
N GLU A 146 -20.88 -31.94 10.39
CA GLU A 146 -21.49 -30.61 10.35
C GLU A 146 -20.43 -29.52 10.18
N GLU A 147 -19.32 -29.58 10.92
CA GLU A 147 -18.25 -28.61 10.80
C GLU A 147 -17.68 -28.56 9.37
N LYS A 148 -17.41 -29.72 8.76
CA LYS A 148 -16.92 -29.78 7.37
C LYS A 148 -17.93 -29.16 6.40
N ASN A 149 -19.21 -29.43 6.58
CA ASN A 149 -20.26 -28.84 5.74
C ASN A 149 -20.33 -27.32 5.93
N ILE A 150 -20.25 -26.83 7.17
CA ILE A 150 -20.23 -25.39 7.48
C ILE A 150 -19.03 -24.71 6.82
N LEU A 151 -17.84 -25.28 6.96
CA LEU A 151 -16.63 -24.76 6.34
C LEU A 151 -16.75 -24.73 4.80
N ASN A 152 -17.19 -25.82 4.18
CA ASN A 152 -17.36 -25.85 2.72
C ASN A 152 -18.34 -24.77 2.25
N VAL A 153 -19.53 -24.70 2.86
CA VAL A 153 -20.54 -23.69 2.50
C VAL A 153 -20.00 -22.28 2.68
N LEU A 154 -19.36 -21.98 3.82
CA LEU A 154 -18.88 -20.63 4.09
C LEU A 154 -17.73 -20.22 3.19
N PHE A 155 -16.77 -21.11 2.90
CA PHE A 155 -15.63 -20.78 2.07
C PHE A 155 -15.94 -20.81 0.57
N ASP A 156 -17.02 -21.49 0.15
CA ASP A 156 -17.56 -21.42 -1.21
C ASP A 156 -18.56 -20.27 -1.41
N ASP A 157 -19.04 -19.66 -0.32
CA ASP A 157 -19.95 -18.52 -0.38
C ASP A 157 -19.21 -17.24 -0.86
N LYS A 158 -19.82 -16.56 -1.82
CA LYS A 158 -19.35 -15.31 -2.40
C LYS A 158 -19.85 -14.08 -1.65
N THR A 159 -20.73 -14.25 -0.65
CA THR A 159 -21.22 -13.11 0.13
C THR A 159 -20.05 -12.46 0.90
N PRO A 160 -19.97 -11.12 0.89
CA PRO A 160 -18.90 -10.41 1.60
C PRO A 160 -19.16 -10.47 3.11
N HIS A 161 -18.18 -10.97 3.86
CA HIS A 161 -18.19 -10.97 5.32
C HIS A 161 -17.05 -10.12 5.85
N THR A 162 -17.31 -9.37 6.92
CA THR A 162 -16.31 -8.52 7.58
C THR A 162 -15.57 -9.25 8.69
N SER A 163 -16.21 -10.24 9.32
CA SER A 163 -15.64 -11.05 10.39
C SER A 163 -15.65 -12.53 10.01
N LEU A 164 -14.61 -13.25 10.42
CA LEU A 164 -14.53 -14.70 10.35
C LEU A 164 -14.19 -15.24 11.74
N GLU A 165 -15.15 -15.94 12.35
CA GLU A 165 -15.00 -16.45 13.72
C GLU A 165 -15.18 -17.96 13.73
N PHE A 166 -14.06 -18.68 13.68
CA PHE A 166 -13.99 -20.15 13.69
C PHE A 166 -13.24 -20.61 14.93
N VAL A 167 -13.95 -20.59 16.06
CA VAL A 167 -13.38 -20.95 17.35
C VAL A 167 -13.38 -22.47 17.49
N ASN A 168 -12.26 -23.03 17.94
CA ASN A 168 -12.05 -24.45 18.16
C ASN A 168 -12.23 -25.34 16.92
N SER A 169 -12.02 -24.79 15.71
CA SER A 169 -12.16 -25.58 14.49
C SER A 169 -11.16 -26.74 14.44
N ARG A 170 -11.66 -27.94 14.13
CA ARG A 170 -10.87 -29.15 13.91
C ARG A 170 -10.32 -29.25 12.50
N TYR A 171 -10.98 -28.63 11.51
CA TYR A 171 -10.70 -28.87 10.09
C TYR A 171 -10.21 -27.65 9.30
N LEU A 172 -10.17 -26.47 9.91
CA LEU A 172 -9.69 -25.26 9.22
C LEU A 172 -8.21 -25.37 8.83
N THR A 173 -7.95 -25.32 7.53
CA THR A 173 -6.62 -25.47 6.91
C THR A 173 -6.42 -24.48 5.77
N LYS A 174 -5.21 -24.44 5.20
CA LYS A 174 -4.85 -23.55 4.07
C LYS A 174 -5.81 -23.62 2.87
N GLU A 175 -6.39 -24.79 2.60
CA GLU A 175 -7.22 -24.99 1.40
C GLU A 175 -8.47 -24.11 1.40
N HIS A 176 -9.04 -23.89 2.58
CA HIS A 176 -10.20 -23.02 2.77
C HIS A 176 -9.91 -21.58 2.33
N PHE A 177 -8.75 -21.04 2.71
CA PHE A 177 -8.34 -19.69 2.35
C PHE A 177 -7.94 -19.55 0.87
N ASN A 178 -7.62 -20.66 0.18
CA ASN A 178 -7.24 -20.66 -1.22
C ASN A 178 -8.42 -20.81 -2.19
N THR A 179 -9.64 -20.99 -1.68
CA THR A 179 -10.85 -21.06 -2.50
C THR A 179 -11.06 -19.77 -3.29
N LEU A 180 -11.58 -19.89 -4.52
CA LEU A 180 -11.83 -18.73 -5.39
C LEU A 180 -12.84 -17.76 -4.77
N ALA A 181 -13.86 -18.29 -4.08
CA ALA A 181 -14.87 -17.47 -3.42
C ALA A 181 -14.27 -16.66 -2.27
N PHE A 182 -13.43 -17.27 -1.42
CA PHE A 182 -12.71 -16.56 -0.36
C PHE A 182 -11.78 -15.46 -0.92
N GLN A 183 -10.99 -15.78 -1.94
CA GLN A 183 -10.09 -14.81 -2.57
C GLN A 183 -10.86 -13.63 -3.20
N GLY A 184 -12.05 -13.87 -3.75
CA GLY A 184 -12.90 -12.83 -4.32
C GLY A 184 -13.39 -11.79 -3.31
N ARG A 185 -13.48 -12.15 -2.01
CA ARG A 185 -14.00 -11.27 -0.94
C ARG A 185 -12.96 -10.88 0.11
N LYS A 186 -11.69 -11.23 -0.11
CA LYS A 186 -10.60 -11.08 0.86
C LYS A 186 -10.41 -9.66 1.40
N HIS A 187 -10.74 -8.65 0.60
CA HIS A 187 -10.66 -7.23 0.95
C HIS A 187 -11.77 -6.77 1.90
N HIS A 188 -12.82 -7.56 2.08
CA HIS A 188 -13.90 -7.25 3.03
C HIS A 188 -13.60 -7.74 4.44
N ILE A 189 -12.72 -8.72 4.59
CA ILE A 189 -12.43 -9.37 5.87
C ILE A 189 -11.46 -8.49 6.66
N THR A 190 -11.97 -7.88 7.73
CA THR A 190 -11.20 -7.02 8.62
C THR A 190 -10.99 -7.65 10.00
N SER A 191 -11.75 -8.69 10.34
CA SER A 191 -11.70 -9.36 11.65
C SER A 191 -11.60 -10.86 11.49
N VAL A 192 -10.62 -11.50 12.15
CA VAL A 192 -10.43 -12.95 12.13
C VAL A 192 -10.18 -13.47 13.55
N ASP A 193 -11.04 -14.36 14.02
CA ASP A 193 -10.87 -15.13 15.26
C ASP A 193 -10.77 -16.62 14.97
N LEU A 194 -9.56 -17.18 15.13
CA LEU A 194 -9.27 -18.61 14.93
C LEU A 194 -8.85 -19.29 16.23
N ARG A 195 -9.26 -18.74 17.39
CA ARG A 195 -8.82 -19.27 18.67
C ARG A 195 -9.14 -20.76 18.79
N GLY A 196 -8.15 -21.57 19.19
CA GLY A 196 -8.33 -23.00 19.40
C GLY A 196 -8.39 -23.82 18.10
N ALA A 197 -8.15 -23.21 16.93
CA ALA A 197 -8.17 -23.94 15.67
C ALA A 197 -7.05 -25.00 15.64
N GLN A 198 -7.44 -26.28 15.70
CA GLN A 198 -6.55 -27.41 15.92
C GLN A 198 -5.72 -27.76 14.69
N ALA A 199 -6.31 -27.68 13.49
CA ALA A 199 -5.63 -27.97 12.23
C ALA A 199 -4.93 -26.74 11.61
N PHE A 200 -5.09 -25.56 12.21
CA PHE A 200 -4.51 -24.32 11.69
C PHE A 200 -3.02 -24.26 12.00
N ASN A 201 -2.20 -24.28 10.93
CA ASN A 201 -0.75 -24.35 10.99
C ASN A 201 -0.08 -23.20 10.21
N ASN A 202 1.24 -23.21 10.12
CA ASN A 202 2.02 -22.16 9.43
C ASN A 202 1.60 -21.95 7.97
N SER A 203 1.25 -23.03 7.26
CA SER A 203 0.78 -22.92 5.87
C SER A 203 -0.61 -22.28 5.78
N GLY A 204 -1.49 -22.57 6.75
CA GLY A 204 -2.79 -21.91 6.89
C GLY A 204 -2.64 -20.43 7.20
N PHE A 205 -1.73 -20.08 8.11
CA PHE A 205 -1.43 -18.67 8.40
C PHE A 205 -0.87 -17.93 7.19
N LYS A 206 0.08 -18.52 6.45
CA LYS A 206 0.61 -17.91 5.22
C LYS A 206 -0.50 -17.67 4.20
N ALA A 207 -1.41 -18.62 4.03
CA ALA A 207 -2.56 -18.45 3.14
C ALA A 207 -3.50 -17.33 3.61
N LEU A 208 -3.80 -17.27 4.92
CA LEU A 208 -4.62 -16.20 5.52
C LEU A 208 -3.96 -14.82 5.33
N HIS A 209 -2.67 -14.69 5.65
CA HIS A 209 -1.90 -13.46 5.51
C HIS A 209 -1.88 -12.97 4.06
N ASN A 210 -1.56 -13.86 3.11
CA ASN A 210 -1.58 -13.52 1.69
C ASN A 210 -2.98 -13.13 1.16
N ALA A 211 -4.04 -13.66 1.78
CA ALA A 211 -5.40 -13.35 1.37
C ALA A 211 -5.84 -11.97 1.90
N CYS A 212 -5.77 -11.75 3.21
CA CYS A 212 -6.41 -10.60 3.85
C CYS A 212 -5.49 -9.77 4.76
N GLY A 213 -4.19 -10.08 4.87
CA GLY A 213 -3.25 -9.43 5.78
C GLY A 213 -3.19 -7.90 5.66
N ASP A 214 -3.36 -7.35 4.46
CA ASP A 214 -3.36 -5.90 4.23
C ASP A 214 -4.59 -5.19 4.82
N PHE A 215 -5.69 -5.90 5.04
CA PHE A 215 -6.99 -5.35 5.45
C PHE A 215 -7.38 -5.72 6.88
N LEU A 216 -6.70 -6.69 7.49
CA LEU A 216 -7.01 -7.15 8.84
C LEU A 216 -6.76 -6.05 9.87
N GLU A 217 -7.79 -5.72 10.63
CA GLU A 217 -7.77 -4.84 11.79
C GLU A 217 -7.71 -5.62 13.12
N TYR A 218 -8.32 -6.82 13.16
CA TYR A 218 -8.32 -7.72 14.31
C TYR A 218 -7.89 -9.13 13.92
N LEU A 219 -6.99 -9.70 14.72
CA LEU A 219 -6.52 -11.07 14.55
C LEU A 219 -6.38 -11.77 15.91
N ASN A 220 -7.05 -12.90 16.07
CA ASN A 220 -6.92 -13.77 17.24
C ASN A 220 -6.45 -15.18 16.83
N LEU A 221 -5.28 -15.55 17.31
CA LEU A 221 -4.58 -16.83 17.06
C LEU A 221 -4.27 -17.57 18.37
N SER A 222 -5.07 -17.34 19.41
CA SER A 222 -4.88 -17.95 20.72
C SER A 222 -5.08 -19.46 20.66
N CYS A 223 -4.31 -20.20 21.46
CA CYS A 223 -4.48 -21.65 21.62
C CYS A 223 -4.43 -22.47 20.31
N CYS A 224 -3.72 -22.03 19.27
CA CYS A 224 -3.55 -22.80 18.02
C CYS A 224 -2.35 -23.75 18.13
N PRO A 225 -2.52 -25.06 18.37
CA PRO A 225 -1.42 -25.95 18.75
C PRO A 225 -0.43 -26.23 17.60
N GLN A 226 -0.90 -26.26 16.36
CA GLN A 226 -0.09 -26.57 15.18
C GLN A 226 0.63 -25.34 14.59
N LEU A 227 0.44 -24.17 15.21
CA LEU A 227 0.97 -22.91 14.73
C LEU A 227 2.32 -22.63 15.41
N THR A 228 3.39 -23.07 14.75
CA THR A 228 4.76 -23.10 15.28
C THR A 228 5.67 -21.97 14.78
N PHE A 229 5.24 -21.19 13.78
CA PHE A 229 5.98 -20.08 13.16
C PHE A 229 7.47 -20.33 12.94
N VAL A 230 7.77 -21.00 11.82
CA VAL A 230 9.13 -21.10 11.27
C VAL A 230 9.28 -19.99 10.23
N GLY A 231 9.87 -18.87 10.63
CA GLY A 231 10.10 -17.73 9.75
C GLY A 231 11.12 -18.05 8.66
N HIS A 232 10.69 -18.07 7.41
CA HIS A 232 11.53 -17.60 6.32
C HIS A 232 10.87 -16.31 5.82
N VAL A 233 11.38 -15.18 6.30
CA VAL A 233 11.10 -13.90 5.67
C VAL A 233 12.34 -13.52 4.89
N GLU A 234 12.13 -13.18 3.62
CA GLU A 234 13.11 -12.42 2.86
C GLU A 234 13.42 -11.18 3.68
N ASN A 235 14.64 -11.11 4.23
CA ASN A 235 15.08 -10.03 5.11
C ASN A 235 14.62 -8.69 4.54
N PRO A 236 13.65 -8.00 5.17
CA PRO A 236 13.31 -6.70 4.69
C PRO A 236 14.51 -5.77 4.94
N PRO A 237 14.77 -4.82 4.04
CA PRO A 237 16.00 -4.02 4.01
C PRO A 237 16.24 -3.11 5.23
N TRP A 238 15.33 -3.13 6.21
CA TRP A 238 15.38 -2.37 7.45
C TRP A 238 15.91 -3.17 8.65
N ILE A 239 16.22 -4.48 8.52
CA ILE A 239 17.02 -5.21 9.51
C ILE A 239 18.48 -4.74 9.39
N LYS A 240 18.75 -3.50 9.80
CA LYS A 240 20.09 -3.00 10.08
C LYS A 240 20.25 -3.07 11.59
N SER A 241 21.06 -4.01 12.05
CA SER A 241 21.42 -4.31 13.45
C SER A 241 20.54 -5.33 14.18
N LEU A 242 20.73 -6.60 13.86
CA LEU A 242 20.81 -7.64 14.88
C LEU A 242 22.23 -8.21 14.83
N THR A 243 23.15 -7.49 15.45
CA THR A 243 24.41 -8.09 15.93
C THR A 243 24.09 -8.73 17.28
N SER A 244 24.41 -10.01 17.41
CA SER A 244 24.60 -10.76 18.67
C SER A 244 23.40 -11.38 19.41
N LEU A 245 22.55 -12.15 18.74
CA LEU A 245 22.08 -13.40 19.35
C LEU A 245 22.10 -14.52 18.30
N ASP A 246 22.70 -15.65 18.63
CA ASP A 246 22.60 -16.93 17.91
C ASP A 246 21.15 -17.43 17.96
N VAL A 247 20.23 -16.71 17.32
CA VAL A 247 18.87 -17.17 17.10
C VAL A 247 18.84 -17.86 15.76
N THR A 248 18.69 -19.18 15.78
CA THR A 248 18.30 -19.94 14.59
C THR A 248 17.01 -19.31 14.06
N SER A 249 17.01 -18.89 12.78
CA SER A 249 15.90 -18.23 12.05
C SER A 249 14.52 -18.92 12.14
N SER A 250 14.45 -20.10 12.74
CA SER A 250 13.32 -20.99 12.85
C SER A 250 12.18 -20.59 13.80
N GLN A 251 12.17 -19.41 14.43
CA GLN A 251 11.20 -19.10 15.52
C GLN A 251 10.67 -17.66 15.57
N VAL A 252 10.82 -16.89 14.48
CA VAL A 252 10.30 -15.52 14.41
C VAL A 252 8.87 -15.56 13.86
N PHE A 253 7.96 -14.74 14.40
CA PHE A 253 6.71 -14.34 13.76
C PHE A 253 6.93 -13.03 12.99
N PRO A 254 7.34 -13.04 11.71
CA PRO A 254 7.43 -11.83 10.92
C PRO A 254 6.20 -11.71 10.01
N ALA A 255 5.29 -10.81 10.36
CA ALA A 255 4.18 -10.48 9.47
C ALA A 255 3.95 -8.98 9.49
N TYR A 256 4.11 -8.37 8.32
CA TYR A 256 3.67 -7.01 8.09
C TYR A 256 2.15 -7.02 8.00
N PHE A 257 1.50 -6.31 8.92
CA PHE A 257 0.07 -6.04 8.84
C PHE A 257 -0.15 -4.52 8.88
N PRO A 258 -0.36 -3.86 7.74
CA PRO A 258 -0.45 -2.40 7.68
C PRO A 258 -1.67 -1.85 8.43
N SER A 259 -2.76 -2.62 8.49
CA SER A 259 -4.05 -2.19 9.03
C SER A 259 -4.38 -2.72 10.44
N LEU A 260 -3.53 -3.61 10.98
CA LEU A 260 -3.84 -4.34 12.21
C LEU A 260 -3.82 -3.41 13.42
N LYS A 261 -4.96 -3.32 14.12
CA LYS A 261 -5.16 -2.54 15.35
C LYS A 261 -5.08 -3.42 16.59
N ARG A 262 -5.49 -4.69 16.50
CA ARG A 262 -5.48 -5.60 17.65
C ARG A 262 -5.00 -7.00 17.29
N LEU A 263 -4.04 -7.50 18.06
CA LEU A 263 -3.53 -8.87 17.96
C LEU A 263 -3.71 -9.60 19.29
N VAL A 264 -4.27 -10.79 19.25
CA VAL A 264 -4.50 -11.66 20.42
C VAL A 264 -3.86 -13.03 20.18
N MET A 265 -2.96 -13.42 21.06
CA MET A 265 -2.25 -14.69 20.99
C MET A 265 -2.02 -15.26 22.40
N LYS A 266 -3.10 -15.68 23.07
CA LYS A 266 -3.02 -16.29 24.40
C LYS A 266 -2.53 -17.74 24.29
N GLU A 267 -1.82 -18.20 25.30
CA GLU A 267 -1.48 -19.63 25.48
C GLU A 267 -0.76 -20.25 24.26
N CYS A 268 0.14 -19.48 23.66
CA CYS A 268 0.90 -19.95 22.50
C CYS A 268 2.14 -20.70 22.97
N ALA A 269 2.03 -22.03 23.06
CA ALA A 269 3.03 -22.91 23.64
C ALA A 269 4.35 -23.06 22.85
N ASN A 270 4.43 -22.55 21.62
CA ASN A 270 5.56 -22.83 20.70
C ASN A 270 6.35 -21.58 20.26
N ARG A 271 6.12 -20.40 20.83
CA ARG A 271 6.69 -19.13 20.32
C ARG A 271 7.81 -18.57 21.20
N GLN A 272 9.04 -18.57 20.70
CA GLN A 272 10.18 -18.01 21.43
C GLN A 272 10.44 -16.52 21.11
N GLU A 273 10.12 -16.09 19.89
CA GLU A 273 10.34 -14.70 19.46
C GLU A 273 9.18 -14.16 18.61
N ILE A 274 8.76 -12.93 18.91
CA ILE A 274 7.71 -12.22 18.16
C ILE A 274 8.28 -10.89 17.68
N GLN A 275 8.25 -10.67 16.36
CA GLN A 275 8.71 -9.43 15.72
C GLN A 275 7.58 -8.86 14.84
N LEU A 276 6.90 -7.82 15.31
CA LEU A 276 5.72 -7.29 14.64
C LEU A 276 6.00 -5.94 13.98
N GLN A 277 5.77 -5.87 12.67
CA GLN A 277 5.71 -4.62 11.93
C GLN A 277 4.24 -4.29 11.63
N THR A 278 3.62 -3.55 12.52
CA THR A 278 2.19 -3.28 12.49
C THR A 278 1.96 -1.81 12.85
N PRO A 279 2.06 -0.86 11.90
CA PRO A 279 2.16 0.58 12.22
C PRO A 279 0.92 1.15 12.93
N LEU A 280 -0.21 0.45 12.86
CA LEU A 280 -1.50 0.85 13.45
C LEU A 280 -1.90 0.03 14.68
N LEU A 281 -1.04 -0.87 15.19
CA LEU A 281 -1.39 -1.70 16.35
C LEU A 281 -1.61 -0.83 17.58
N GLU A 282 -2.79 -0.94 18.16
CA GLU A 282 -3.25 -0.24 19.35
C GLU A 282 -3.20 -1.16 20.57
N ARG A 283 -3.45 -2.47 20.39
CA ARG A 283 -3.51 -3.44 21.48
C ARG A 283 -2.86 -4.77 21.13
N LEU A 284 -2.03 -5.26 22.04
CA LEU A 284 -1.37 -6.56 21.96
C LEU A 284 -1.65 -7.40 23.20
N ASP A 285 -2.32 -8.54 23.02
CA ASP A 285 -2.65 -9.49 24.08
C ASP A 285 -1.82 -10.78 23.93
N LEU A 286 -0.75 -10.95 24.72
CA LEU A 286 0.14 -12.14 24.75
C LEU A 286 0.23 -12.82 26.15
N PRO A 287 -0.87 -13.04 26.90
CA PRO A 287 -0.80 -13.71 28.19
C PRO A 287 -0.50 -15.21 28.06
N ASN A 288 0.11 -15.78 29.09
CA ASN A 288 0.37 -17.22 29.24
C ASN A 288 1.19 -17.81 28.07
N CYS A 289 2.19 -17.10 27.56
CA CYS A 289 3.12 -17.58 26.53
C CYS A 289 4.47 -17.96 27.17
N PRO A 290 4.55 -19.07 27.92
CA PRO A 290 5.71 -19.37 28.77
C PRO A 290 7.00 -19.58 27.98
N VAL A 291 6.95 -19.80 26.68
CA VAL A 291 8.15 -19.98 25.84
C VAL A 291 8.67 -18.67 25.23
N LEU A 292 7.93 -17.57 25.35
CA LEU A 292 8.29 -16.27 24.79
C LEU A 292 9.52 -15.70 25.50
N GLN A 293 10.60 -15.49 24.76
CA GLN A 293 11.87 -14.96 25.27
C GLN A 293 12.14 -13.53 24.78
N CYS A 294 11.74 -13.21 23.55
CA CYS A 294 11.99 -11.92 22.93
C CYS A 294 10.70 -11.37 22.30
N LEU A 295 10.37 -10.12 22.62
CA LEU A 295 9.30 -9.38 21.97
C LEU A 295 9.87 -8.07 21.42
N GLN A 296 9.81 -7.91 20.10
CA GLN A 296 10.20 -6.68 19.42
C GLN A 296 8.99 -6.05 18.73
N LEU A 297 8.69 -4.81 19.09
CA LEU A 297 7.57 -4.03 18.55
C LEU A 297 8.10 -2.72 17.97
N ASP A 298 7.96 -2.57 16.66
CA ASP A 298 8.14 -1.29 15.98
C ASP A 298 6.78 -0.67 15.68
N ASN A 299 6.25 0.07 16.66
CA ASN A 299 4.91 0.63 16.60
C ASN A 299 4.81 2.00 17.29
N THR A 300 4.13 2.95 16.65
CA THR A 300 3.97 4.35 17.14
C THR A 300 2.62 4.64 17.82
N LYS A 301 1.63 3.76 17.72
CA LYS A 301 0.24 3.92 18.19
C LYS A 301 -0.18 2.97 19.31
N LEU A 302 0.74 2.17 19.83
CA LEU A 302 0.48 1.15 20.84
C LEU A 302 -0.06 1.80 22.12
N MET A 303 -1.24 1.37 22.56
CA MET A 303 -1.92 1.85 23.76
C MET A 303 -1.84 0.85 24.92
N GLU A 304 -1.98 -0.43 24.62
CA GLU A 304 -2.09 -1.50 25.63
C GLU A 304 -1.28 -2.74 25.24
N VAL A 305 -0.48 -3.24 26.17
CA VAL A 305 0.29 -4.48 26.04
C VAL A 305 0.04 -5.37 27.26
N ILE A 306 -0.49 -6.58 27.04
CA ILE A 306 -0.72 -7.57 28.10
C ILE A 306 0.25 -8.73 27.94
N LEU A 307 1.16 -8.88 28.89
CA LEU A 307 2.23 -9.90 28.90
C LEU A 307 2.21 -10.73 30.19
N THR A 308 1.04 -10.96 30.78
CA THR A 308 0.94 -11.69 32.05
C THR A 308 1.35 -13.17 31.92
N HIS A 309 1.98 -13.70 32.96
CA HIS A 309 2.50 -15.07 33.09
C HIS A 309 3.46 -15.49 31.97
N ASN A 310 4.36 -14.59 31.58
CA ASN A 310 5.45 -14.83 30.63
C ASN A 310 6.80 -14.93 31.34
N SER A 311 6.96 -15.94 32.20
CA SER A 311 8.12 -16.07 33.10
C SER A 311 9.48 -16.18 32.41
N ASN A 312 9.52 -16.52 31.11
CA ASN A 312 10.76 -16.66 30.34
C ASN A 312 11.08 -15.46 29.44
N LEU A 313 10.30 -14.37 29.50
CA LEU A 313 10.56 -13.16 28.72
C LEU A 313 11.85 -12.49 29.21
N LYS A 314 12.88 -12.51 28.36
CA LYS A 314 14.21 -11.93 28.65
C LYS A 314 14.37 -10.53 28.08
N THR A 315 13.81 -10.31 26.89
CA THR A 315 13.97 -9.06 26.14
C THR A 315 12.61 -8.53 25.72
N LEU A 316 12.32 -7.31 26.15
CA LEU A 316 11.19 -6.52 25.68
C LEU A 316 11.75 -5.27 25.00
N ASP A 317 11.75 -5.27 23.68
CA ASP A 317 12.14 -4.12 22.87
C ASP A 317 10.87 -3.51 22.25
N ILE A 318 10.50 -2.34 22.75
CA ILE A 318 9.46 -1.54 22.14
C ILE A 318 10.19 -0.29 21.70
N ALA A 319 10.46 -0.19 20.38
CA ALA A 319 11.39 0.75 19.76
C ALA A 319 11.11 2.24 20.07
N LEU A 320 10.01 2.52 20.77
CA LEU A 320 9.47 3.85 21.01
C LEU A 320 8.97 4.06 22.45
N LEU A 321 9.40 3.26 23.45
CA LEU A 321 9.06 3.53 24.87
C LEU A 321 9.44 4.96 25.32
N PHE A 322 10.44 5.57 24.68
CA PHE A 322 10.86 6.95 24.96
C PHE A 322 10.09 8.03 24.17
N THR A 323 9.21 7.64 23.23
CA THR A 323 8.53 8.56 22.29
C THR A 323 7.05 8.21 22.03
N GLN A 324 6.44 7.28 22.78
CA GLN A 324 5.02 6.90 22.65
C GLN A 324 4.11 7.75 23.56
N PRO A 325 3.46 8.82 23.05
CA PRO A 325 2.49 9.60 23.84
C PRO A 325 1.17 8.84 24.09
N PHE A 326 0.95 7.71 23.42
CA PHE A 326 -0.33 6.99 23.45
C PHE A 326 -0.34 5.74 24.33
N LEU A 327 0.82 5.27 24.80
CA LEU A 327 0.92 4.08 25.62
C LEU A 327 0.30 4.35 27.01
N ARG A 328 -0.76 3.62 27.36
CA ARG A 328 -1.51 3.80 28.61
C ARG A 328 -1.21 2.71 29.62
N GLN A 329 -0.99 1.48 29.15
CA GLN A 329 -0.88 0.32 30.03
C GLN A 329 0.08 -0.73 29.46
N ILE A 330 1.01 -1.18 30.30
CA ILE A 330 1.76 -2.42 30.09
C ILE A 330 1.53 -3.28 31.33
N ASP A 331 0.99 -4.48 31.14
CA ASP A 331 0.83 -5.47 32.19
C ASP A 331 1.92 -6.54 32.07
N LEU A 332 2.84 -6.54 33.03
CA LEU A 332 3.98 -7.44 33.11
C LEU A 332 3.89 -8.41 34.30
N GLN A 333 2.69 -8.70 34.85
CA GLN A 333 2.59 -9.65 35.96
C GLN A 333 3.14 -11.04 35.56
N GLY A 334 4.35 -11.35 36.02
CA GLY A 334 5.08 -12.58 35.72
C GLY A 334 4.76 -13.73 36.66
#